data_AF-A0A822CL59-F1
#
_entry.id   AF-A0A822CL59-F1
#
_cell.length_a   1.000
_cell.length_b   1.000
_cell.length_c   1.000
_cell.angle_alpha   90.00
_cell.angle_beta   90.00
_cell.angle_gamma   90.00
#
_symmetry.space_group_name_H-M   'P 1'
#
loop_
_entity.id
_entity.type
_entity.pdbx_description
1 polymer ?
#
loop_
_entity_poly.entity_id
_entity_poly.type
_entity_poly.pdbx_seq_one_letter_code
_entity_poly.pdbx_strand_id
1 'polypeptide(L)' 'MLLIWARQQCQGYPGIYIDDFTRSWRNGRAFLAILHRHNPQLINIKEVYRNSNRENLVKAFDFAQKHYGIMQLIDPE' A
#
# COMPACT_ATOMS: atom_id res chain seq x y z
N MET A 1 -13.98 -12.42 1.64
CA MET A 1 -13.68 -11.98 3.02
C MET A 1 -12.53 -10.96 3.04
N LEU A 2 -11.28 -11.35 2.76
CA LEU A 2 -10.13 -10.41 2.80
C LEU A 2 -10.14 -9.37 1.66
N LEU A 3 -10.52 -9.76 0.44
CA LEU A 3 -10.52 -8.86 -0.72
C LEU A 3 -11.51 -7.69 -0.54
N ILE A 4 -12.67 -8.00 0.05
CA ILE A 4 -13.70 -7.01 0.37
C ILE A 4 -13.17 -6.04 1.43
N TRP A 5 -12.51 -6.55 2.47
CA TRP A 5 -11.86 -5.70 3.47
C TRP A 5 -10.81 -4.78 2.82
N ALA A 6 -9.94 -5.31 1.96
CA ALA A 6 -8.93 -4.51 1.27
C ALA A 6 -9.56 -3.40 0.40
N ARG A 7 -10.63 -3.74 -0.35
CA ARG A 7 -11.42 -2.76 -1.11
C ARG A 7 -12.00 -1.67 -0.20
N GLN A 8 -12.57 -2.06 0.95
CA GLN A 8 -13.11 -1.10 1.92
C GLN A 8 -12.03 -0.19 2.49
N GLN A 9 -10.83 -0.71 2.79
CA GLN A 9 -9.71 0.11 3.28
C GLN A 9 -9.23 1.11 2.23
N CYS A 10 -9.18 0.71 0.96
CA CYS A 10 -8.78 1.58 -0.15
C CYS A 10 -9.93 2.42 -0.73
N GLN A 11 -11.14 2.31 -0.19
CA GLN A 11 -12.26 3.13 -0.63
C GLN A 11 -12.00 4.62 -0.32
N GLY A 12 -12.15 5.48 -1.33
CA GLY A 12 -11.89 6.92 -1.22
C GLY A 12 -10.49 7.35 -1.69
N TYR A 13 -9.60 6.41 -2.02
CA TYR A 13 -8.33 6.73 -2.65
C TYR A 13 -8.48 6.73 -4.19
N PRO A 14 -8.39 7.89 -4.86
CA PRO A 14 -8.58 7.97 -6.31
C PRO A 14 -7.51 7.13 -7.02
N GLY A 15 -7.89 6.37 -8.05
CA GLY A 15 -6.92 5.60 -8.85
C GLY A 15 -6.25 4.42 -8.13
N ILE A 16 -6.86 3.92 -7.05
CA ILE A 16 -6.48 2.65 -6.40
C ILE A 16 -7.69 1.72 -6.44
N TYR A 17 -7.57 0.66 -7.24
CA TYR A 17 -8.61 -0.37 -7.38
C TYR A 17 -7.98 -1.72 -7.05
N ILE A 18 -8.57 -2.39 -6.06
CA ILE A 18 -8.14 -3.73 -5.65
C ILE A 18 -9.13 -4.73 -6.21
N ASP A 19 -8.76 -5.42 -7.27
CA ASP A 19 -9.54 -6.50 -7.86
C ASP A 19 -8.96 -7.87 -7.55
N ASP A 20 -7.64 -7.94 -7.36
CA ASP A 20 -6.92 -9.18 -7.09
C ASP A 20 -5.86 -8.99 -5.99
N PHE A 21 -5.38 -10.09 -5.43
CA PHE A 21 -4.22 -10.09 -4.51
C PHE A 21 -2.86 -10.16 -5.21
N THR A 22 -2.84 -10.06 -6.54
CA THR A 22 -1.62 -10.15 -7.34
C THR A 22 -1.32 -8.80 -8.00
N ARG A 23 -1.95 -8.50 -9.13
CA ARG A 23 -1.62 -7.34 -9.98
C ARG A 23 -1.97 -6.01 -9.33
N SER A 24 -3.08 -5.92 -8.60
CA SER A 24 -3.51 -4.69 -7.93
C SER A 24 -2.53 -4.18 -6.86
N TRP A 25 -1.65 -5.04 -6.35
CA TRP A 25 -0.70 -4.72 -5.28
C TRP A 25 0.72 -4.43 -5.80
N ARG A 26 1.01 -4.81 -7.05
CA ARG A 26 2.34 -4.66 -7.67
C ARG A 26 2.79 -3.21 -7.82
N ASN A 27 1.86 -2.26 -7.83
CA ASN A 27 2.16 -0.83 -7.89
C ASN A 27 2.53 -0.21 -6.53
N GLY A 28 2.42 -0.97 -5.43
CA GLY A 28 2.69 -0.52 -4.06
C GLY A 28 1.68 0.48 -3.48
N ARG A 29 0.75 1.00 -4.29
CA ARG A 29 -0.21 2.03 -3.87
C ARG A 29 -1.26 1.47 -2.91
N ALA A 30 -1.70 0.24 -3.13
CA ALA A 30 -2.64 -0.45 -2.27
C ALA A 30 -2.10 -0.58 -0.83
N PHE A 31 -0.84 -0.97 -0.67
CA PHE A 31 -0.20 -1.05 0.65
C PHE A 31 -0.12 0.32 1.33
N LEU A 32 0.36 1.34 0.60
CA LEU A 32 0.48 2.69 1.15
C LEU A 32 -0.88 3.30 1.51
N ALA A 33 -1.94 3.01 0.76
CA ALA A 33 -3.30 3.47 1.08
C ALA A 33 -3.85 2.83 2.36
N ILE A 34 -3.62 1.53 2.56
CA ILE A 34 -4.03 0.83 3.78
C ILE A 34 -3.24 1.37 4.99
N LEU A 35 -1.94 1.56 4.83
CA LEU A 35 -1.08 2.11 5.88
C LEU A 35 -1.45 3.58 6.19
N HIS A 36 -1.74 4.39 5.17
CA HIS A 36 -2.21 5.77 5.32
C HIS A 36 -3.55 5.81 6.07
N ARG A 37 -4.44 4.83 5.83
CA ARG A 37 -5.71 4.78 6.56
C ARG A 37 -5.53 4.51 8.06
N HIS A 38 -4.52 3.73 8.43
CA HIS A 38 -4.19 3.49 9.83
C HIS A 38 -3.40 4.65 10.45
N ASN A 39 -2.54 5.32 9.67
CA ASN A 39 -1.73 6.43 10.13
C ASN A 39 -1.52 7.48 9.02
N PRO A 40 -2.46 8.43 8.84
CA PRO A 40 -2.43 9.37 7.72
C PRO A 40 -1.32 10.42 7.86
N GLN A 41 -0.80 10.65 9.07
CA GLN A 41 0.24 11.65 9.31
C GLN A 41 1.63 11.21 8.82
N LEU A 42 1.83 9.90 8.67
CA LEU A 42 3.15 9.33 8.38
C LEU A 42 3.36 9.02 6.89
N ILE A 43 2.28 8.98 6.11
CA ILE A 43 2.34 8.68 4.68
C ILE A 43 1.79 9.86 3.89
N ASN A 44 2.55 10.33 2.91
CA ASN A 44 2.07 11.36 2.01
C ASN A 44 1.43 10.74 0.77
N ILE A 45 0.10 10.61 0.77
CA ILE A 45 -0.60 9.97 -0.35
C ILE A 45 -0.36 10.70 -1.69
N LYS A 46 -0.11 12.01 -1.68
CA LYS A 46 0.18 12.79 -2.89
C LYS A 46 1.51 12.40 -3.56
N GLU A 47 2.46 11.86 -2.80
CA GLU A 47 3.70 11.31 -3.35
C GLU A 47 3.49 9.92 -3.92
N VAL A 48 2.62 9.12 -3.33
CA VAL A 48 2.28 7.76 -3.81
C VAL A 48 1.80 7.78 -5.26
N TYR A 49 1.11 8.86 -5.65
CA TYR A 49 0.66 9.04 -7.02
C TYR A 49 1.77 9.37 -8.02
N ARG A 50 2.88 9.94 -7.55
CA ARG A 50 4.01 10.42 -8.36
C ARG A 50 5.20 9.46 -8.41
N ASN A 51 5.39 8.66 -7.36
CA ASN A 51 6.49 7.72 -7.27
C ASN A 51 6.30 6.51 -8.20
N SER A 52 7.41 5.86 -8.53
CA SER A 52 7.41 4.58 -9.26
C SER A 52 6.88 3.42 -8.41
N ASN A 53 6.50 2.33 -9.07
CA ASN A 53 6.00 1.12 -8.41
C ASN A 53 6.98 0.60 -7.36
N ARG A 54 8.27 0.55 -7.70
CA ARG A 54 9.34 0.07 -6.82
C ARG A 54 9.51 0.96 -5.60
N GLU A 55 9.53 2.27 -5.78
CA GLU A 55 9.64 3.22 -4.66
C GLU A 55 8.44 3.12 -3.73
N ASN A 56 7.23 2.97 -4.26
CA ASN A 56 6.04 2.79 -3.44
C ASN A 56 6.09 1.49 -2.62
N LEU A 57 6.54 0.39 -3.23
CA LEU A 57 6.72 -0.88 -2.52
C LEU A 57 7.77 -0.75 -1.42
N VAL A 58 8.95 -0.21 -1.73
CA VAL A 58 10.02 -0.02 -0.74
C VAL A 58 9.54 0.85 0.43
N LYS A 59 8.89 1.99 0.15
CA LYS A 59 8.30 2.85 1.19
C LYS A 59 7.27 2.12 2.05
N ALA A 60 6.40 1.33 1.41
CA ALA A 60 5.38 0.57 2.13
C ALA A 60 5.99 -0.46 3.08
N PHE A 61 6.99 -1.21 2.60
CA PHE A 61 7.65 -2.24 3.39
C PHE A 61 8.53 -1.65 4.50
N ASP A 62 9.33 -0.62 4.20
CA ASP A 62 10.14 0.07 5.21
C ASP A 62 9.25 0.63 6.33
N PHE A 63 8.12 1.24 5.96
CA PHE A 63 7.15 1.73 6.92
C PHE A 63 6.51 0.60 7.75
N ALA A 64 6.07 -0.48 7.09
CA ALA A 64 5.47 -1.64 7.74
C ALA A 64 6.45 -2.31 8.72
N GLN A 65 7.71 -2.42 8.34
CA GLN A 65 8.76 -2.99 9.17
C GLN A 65 9.07 -2.08 10.36
N LYS A 66 9.25 -0.77 10.13
CA LYS A 66 9.63 0.18 11.18
C LYS A 66 8.53 0.43 12.20
N HIS A 67 7.27 0.47 11.78
CA HIS A 67 6.14 0.83 12.66
C HIS A 67 5.33 -0.36 13.15
N TYR A 68 5.29 -1.46 12.41
CA TYR A 68 4.47 -2.62 12.76
C TYR A 68 5.28 -3.91 12.91
N GLY A 69 6.61 -3.86 12.74
CA GLY A 69 7.49 -5.02 12.89
C GLY A 69 7.19 -6.13 11.87
N ILE A 70 6.48 -5.83 10.78
CA ILE A 70 6.10 -6.81 9.77
C ILE A 70 7.35 -7.09 8.92
N MET A 71 7.92 -8.29 9.07
CA MET A 71 9.01 -8.74 8.21
C MET A 71 8.54 -8.84 6.76
N GLN A 72 9.39 -8.36 5.86
CA GLN A 72 9.17 -8.36 4.42
C GLN A 72 9.09 -9.81 3.91
N LEU A 73 7.89 -10.25 3.54
CA LEU A 73 7.62 -11.59 3.00
C LEU A 73 7.54 -11.62 1.47
N ILE A 74 7.71 -10.47 0.81
CA ILE A 74 7.50 -10.31 -0.64
C ILE A 74 8.75 -9.65 -1.23
N ASP A 75 9.51 -10.41 -2.02
CA ASP A 75 10.60 -9.88 -2.84
C ASP A 75 10.04 -9.08 -4.03
N PRO A 76 10.50 -7.84 -4.25
CA PRO A 76 10.09 -7.03 -5.40
C PRO A 76 10.86 -7.47 -6.65
N GLU A 77 10.43 -8.57 -7.29
CA GLU A 77 10.85 -8.98 -8.65
C GLU A 77 9.89 -8.48 -9.77
#